data_AF-A0A161RER2-F1
#
_entry.id   AF-A0A161RER2-F1
#
_cell.length_a   1.000
_cell.length_b   1.000
_cell.length_c   1.000
_cell.angle_alpha   90.00
_cell.angle_beta   90.00
_cell.angle_gamma   90.00
#
_symmetry.space_group_name_H-M   'P 1'
#
loop_
_entity.id
_entity.type
_entity.pdbx_description
1 polymer ?
#
loop_
_entity_poly.entity_id
_entity_poly.type
_entity_poly.pdbx_seq_one_letter_code
_entity_poly.pdbx_strand_id
1 'polypeptide(L)'
;MRRTRNEPDQPVRKRRLKTKPVLAVLGILLAGNLLWFTLWLTKDGGSVMSAGTGEQVASVGKETVTHEEWMAAMEERVGRETLRELVNQKVMEAAAGEYGIKVSEDEIDLEIAMLRTGGEGTGELTGEPLRKQVKSQLILEKVLTKDIIIEDEAVEDYYEENESLYDVKPSYRTAAIILPDQSEAEKALGELENGSSFEALARERSIDRASGSLGGILGYVSESSENVDPAIIKAVSGMKAGETAGPIALADGTVALLKVTDAAEGRLFKFKEVKDQIRRELAIEQLPQSVTPEAFWEEFGAEWIYGKE
;
A
#
# COMPACT_ATOMS: atom_id res chain seq x y z
N MET A 1 -36.64 -36.19 -49.49
CA MET A 1 -36.62 -35.77 -50.92
C MET A 1 -37.01 -34.28 -50.98
N ARG A 2 -36.33 -33.48 -51.83
CA ARG A 2 -36.40 -31.99 -52.06
C ARG A 2 -35.59 -31.15 -51.05
N ARG A 3 -34.36 -30.72 -51.36
CA ARG A 3 -33.83 -29.68 -52.29
C ARG A 3 -34.24 -28.24 -51.93
N THR A 4 -33.22 -27.48 -51.53
CA THR A 4 -33.07 -26.04 -51.26
C THR A 4 -33.24 -25.15 -52.51
N ARG A 5 -33.74 -23.91 -52.37
CA ARG A 5 -32.99 -22.64 -52.64
C ARG A 5 -33.86 -21.36 -52.74
N ASN A 6 -33.32 -20.31 -52.12
CA ASN A 6 -33.17 -18.91 -52.56
C ASN A 6 -34.35 -17.93 -52.49
N GLU A 7 -34.30 -17.04 -51.49
CA GLU A 7 -34.71 -15.63 -51.64
C GLU A 7 -33.63 -14.85 -52.42
N PRO A 8 -33.99 -13.86 -53.27
CA PRO A 8 -33.04 -13.06 -54.02
C PRO A 8 -32.54 -11.85 -53.22
N ASP A 9 -31.22 -11.73 -53.12
CA ASP A 9 -30.45 -10.60 -52.61
C ASP A 9 -30.59 -9.38 -53.55
N GLN A 10 -31.11 -8.26 -53.05
CA GLN A 10 -31.13 -7.00 -53.82
C GLN A 10 -29.80 -6.24 -53.59
N PRO A 11 -29.06 -5.87 -54.65
CA PRO A 11 -27.79 -5.18 -54.47
C PRO A 11 -27.99 -3.71 -54.05
N VAL A 12 -27.45 -3.35 -52.88
CA VAL A 12 -27.35 -1.97 -52.40
C VAL A 12 -26.48 -1.16 -53.37
N ARG A 13 -27.12 -0.20 -54.05
CA ARG A 13 -26.50 0.66 -55.07
C ARG A 13 -25.51 1.65 -54.43
N LYS A 14 -24.23 1.29 -54.36
CA LYS A 14 -23.15 2.21 -53.91
C LYS A 14 -23.05 3.43 -54.85
N ARG A 15 -23.58 4.58 -54.44
CA ARG A 15 -23.35 5.87 -55.12
C ARG A 15 -21.88 6.24 -54.97
N ARG A 16 -21.10 6.13 -56.04
CA ARG A 16 -19.74 6.66 -56.10
C ARG A 16 -19.82 8.19 -56.13
N LEU A 17 -19.37 8.83 -55.06
CA LEU A 17 -19.20 10.29 -55.01
C LEU A 17 -18.19 10.70 -56.08
N LYS A 18 -18.53 11.69 -56.91
CA LYS A 18 -17.60 12.24 -57.90
C LYS A 18 -16.44 12.90 -57.13
N THR A 19 -15.21 12.51 -57.42
CA THR A 19 -14.00 12.96 -56.70
C THR A 19 -13.76 14.47 -56.78
N LYS A 20 -14.19 15.12 -57.87
CA LYS A 20 -14.00 16.58 -58.07
C LYS A 20 -14.76 17.46 -57.05
N PRO A 21 -16.07 17.28 -56.80
CA PRO A 21 -16.77 18.04 -55.75
C PRO A 21 -16.29 17.69 -54.33
N VAL A 22 -15.84 16.44 -54.08
CA VAL A 22 -15.30 16.05 -52.77
C VAL A 22 -13.96 16.75 -52.48
N LEU A 23 -13.07 16.86 -53.47
CA LEU A 23 -11.82 17.61 -53.35
C LEU A 23 -12.05 19.11 -53.13
N ALA A 24 -13.08 19.69 -53.76
CA ALA A 24 -13.45 21.08 -53.53
C ALA A 24 -13.96 21.32 -52.09
N VAL A 25 -14.79 20.42 -51.56
CA VAL A 25 -15.27 20.51 -50.17
C VAL A 25 -14.13 20.30 -49.17
N LEU A 26 -13.21 19.35 -49.42
CA LEU A 26 -12.01 19.16 -48.60
C LEU A 26 -11.10 20.39 -48.62
N GLY A 27 -10.93 21.03 -49.78
CA GLY A 27 -10.14 22.27 -49.89
C GLY A 27 -10.75 23.43 -49.11
N ILE A 28 -12.08 23.58 -49.14
CA ILE A 28 -12.80 24.61 -48.37
C ILE A 28 -12.72 24.32 -46.86
N LEU A 29 -12.86 23.07 -46.45
CA LEU A 29 -12.71 22.67 -45.05
C LEU A 29 -11.27 22.89 -44.54
N LEU A 30 -10.27 22.55 -45.34
CA LEU A 30 -8.87 22.77 -44.99
C LEU A 30 -8.56 24.26 -44.87
N ALA A 31 -9.02 25.06 -45.83
CA ALA A 31 -8.85 26.52 -45.80
C ALA A 31 -9.58 27.16 -44.61
N GLY A 32 -10.80 26.71 -44.30
CA GLY A 32 -11.55 27.15 -43.13
C GLY A 32 -10.87 26.78 -41.81
N ASN A 33 -10.27 25.59 -41.73
CA ASN A 33 -9.54 25.14 -40.55
C ASN A 33 -8.22 25.91 -40.36
N LEU A 34 -7.50 26.21 -41.45
CA LEU A 34 -6.33 27.08 -41.46
C LEU A 34 -6.66 28.52 -41.08
N LEU A 35 -7.80 29.05 -41.54
CA LEU A 35 -8.26 30.40 -41.18
C LEU A 35 -8.69 30.46 -39.71
N TRP A 36 -9.36 29.42 -39.20
CA TRP A 36 -9.69 29.32 -37.78
C TRP A 36 -8.44 29.21 -36.90
N PHE A 37 -7.45 28.41 -37.31
CA PHE A 37 -6.18 28.25 -36.61
C PHE A 37 -5.36 29.55 -36.58
N THR A 38 -5.32 30.29 -37.68
CA THR A 38 -4.60 31.59 -37.74
C THR A 38 -5.33 32.70 -36.98
N LEU A 39 -6.66 32.72 -36.98
CA LEU A 39 -7.46 33.64 -36.14
C LEU A 39 -7.35 33.30 -34.65
N TRP A 40 -7.23 32.03 -34.27
CA TRP A 40 -6.97 31.60 -32.89
C TRP A 40 -5.57 32.04 -32.42
N LEU A 41 -4.55 31.90 -33.27
CA LEU A 41 -3.17 32.35 -33.02
C LEU A 41 -2.99 33.86 -32.85
N THR A 42 -3.94 34.66 -33.35
CA THR A 42 -3.78 36.13 -33.43
C THR A 42 -4.78 36.90 -32.56
N LYS A 43 -5.80 36.24 -32.00
CA LYS A 43 -6.86 36.92 -31.24
C LYS A 43 -6.59 37.03 -29.74
N ASP A 44 -5.70 36.22 -29.18
CA ASP A 44 -5.17 36.42 -27.84
C ASP A 44 -3.66 36.63 -27.90
N GLY A 45 -3.25 37.90 -27.85
CA GLY A 45 -1.86 38.29 -27.68
C GLY A 45 -1.34 37.84 -26.31
N GLY A 46 -0.84 36.61 -26.24
CA GLY A 46 -0.24 36.04 -25.04
C GLY A 46 0.22 34.60 -25.30
N SER A 47 1.51 34.36 -25.08
CA SER A 47 2.16 33.03 -25.06
C SER A 47 2.02 32.16 -26.32
N VAL A 48 3.09 32.16 -27.12
CA VAL A 48 3.52 30.98 -27.86
C VAL A 48 3.45 29.79 -26.89
N MET A 49 2.55 28.84 -27.18
CA MET A 49 2.47 27.59 -26.43
C MET A 49 3.83 26.90 -26.46
N SER A 50 4.46 26.83 -25.29
CA SER A 50 5.49 25.86 -25.01
C SER A 50 4.86 24.48 -25.16
N ALA A 51 5.14 23.82 -26.28
CA ALA A 51 5.02 22.38 -26.41
C ALA A 51 6.07 21.77 -25.48
N GLY A 52 5.66 21.50 -24.24
CA GLY A 52 6.54 21.08 -23.15
C GLY A 52 6.03 21.64 -21.83
N THR A 53 4.88 21.14 -21.38
CA THR A 53 4.42 21.29 -19.99
C THR A 53 3.75 19.99 -19.62
N GLY A 54 4.55 19.02 -19.17
CA GLY A 54 4.01 17.98 -18.28
C GLY A 54 3.28 18.70 -17.14
N GLU A 55 2.14 18.16 -16.71
CA GLU A 55 1.28 18.76 -15.69
C GLU A 55 2.14 19.29 -14.52
N GLN A 56 2.04 20.58 -14.24
CA GLN A 56 2.84 21.19 -13.17
C GLN A 56 2.32 20.67 -11.83
N VAL A 57 3.19 20.04 -11.04
CA VAL A 57 2.84 19.52 -9.70
C VAL A 57 3.38 20.37 -8.57
N ALA A 58 4.46 21.12 -8.81
CA ALA A 58 5.01 22.09 -7.84
C ALA A 58 5.83 23.20 -8.53
N SER A 59 6.22 24.22 -7.76
CA SER A 59 7.12 25.29 -8.20
C SER A 59 8.01 25.81 -7.08
N VAL A 60 9.26 26.16 -7.39
CA VAL A 60 10.20 26.85 -6.50
C VAL A 60 10.71 28.11 -7.19
N GLY A 61 10.21 29.27 -6.78
CA GLY A 61 10.54 30.54 -7.43
C GLY A 61 10.07 30.58 -8.88
N LYS A 62 11.00 30.47 -9.84
CA LYS A 62 10.71 30.41 -11.29
C LYS A 62 10.84 29.01 -11.89
N GLU A 63 11.34 28.05 -11.12
CA GLU A 63 11.51 26.67 -11.56
C GLU A 63 10.23 25.88 -11.29
N THR A 64 9.85 25.03 -12.23
CA THR A 64 8.64 24.20 -12.17
C THR A 64 9.04 22.75 -12.05
N VAL A 65 8.37 22.00 -11.17
CA VAL A 65 8.46 20.55 -11.12
C VAL A 65 7.27 19.98 -11.87
N THR A 66 7.54 19.22 -12.92
CA THR A 66 6.53 18.56 -13.75
C THR A 66 6.17 17.18 -13.18
N HIS A 67 4.96 16.70 -13.49
CA HIS A 67 4.51 15.36 -13.15
C HIS A 67 5.47 14.28 -13.70
N GLU A 68 5.99 14.47 -14.92
CA GLU A 68 6.95 13.54 -15.53
C GLU A 68 8.27 13.46 -14.75
N GLU A 69 8.84 14.61 -14.36
CA GLU A 69 10.06 14.65 -13.53
C GLU A 69 9.83 13.99 -12.16
N TRP A 70 8.68 14.24 -11.54
CA TRP A 70 8.33 13.61 -10.27
C TRP A 70 8.18 12.10 -10.41
N MET A 71 7.44 11.63 -11.43
CA MET A 71 7.24 10.21 -11.68
C MET A 71 8.55 9.49 -12.00
N ALA A 72 9.40 10.07 -12.85
CA ALA A 72 10.71 9.50 -13.17
C ALA A 72 11.60 9.39 -11.92
N ALA A 73 11.62 10.42 -11.07
CA ALA A 73 12.36 10.38 -9.81
C ALA A 73 11.81 9.34 -8.82
N MET A 74 10.48 9.09 -8.81
CA MET A 74 9.89 8.02 -8.00
C MET A 74 10.21 6.64 -8.58
N GLU A 75 10.12 6.45 -9.90
CA GLU A 75 10.48 5.20 -10.55
C GLU A 75 11.95 4.82 -10.26
N GLU A 76 12.86 5.80 -10.33
CA GLU A 76 14.28 5.61 -10.02
C GLU A 76 14.52 5.23 -8.55
N ARG A 77 13.77 5.82 -7.61
CA ARG A 77 13.98 5.61 -6.17
C ARG A 77 13.30 4.36 -5.61
N VAL A 78 12.05 4.12 -6.00
CA VAL A 78 11.17 3.08 -5.40
C VAL A 78 10.43 2.21 -6.40
N GLY A 79 10.52 2.52 -7.71
CA GLY A 79 9.73 1.86 -8.75
C GLY A 79 10.00 0.36 -8.89
N ARG A 80 11.26 -0.05 -8.76
CA ARG A 80 11.66 -1.47 -8.85
C ARG A 80 11.02 -2.33 -7.77
N GLU A 81 11.17 -1.93 -6.52
CA GLU A 81 10.63 -2.67 -5.37
C GLU A 81 9.11 -2.70 -5.42
N THR A 82 8.49 -1.55 -5.71
CA THR A 82 7.03 -1.46 -5.87
C THR A 82 6.52 -2.39 -6.98
N LEU A 83 7.21 -2.44 -8.13
CA LEU A 83 6.82 -3.33 -9.21
C LEU A 83 6.99 -4.80 -8.82
N ARG A 84 8.08 -5.16 -8.13
CA ARG A 84 8.30 -6.52 -7.62
C ARG A 84 7.13 -6.96 -6.72
N GLU A 85 6.76 -6.14 -5.75
CA GLU A 85 5.64 -6.44 -4.84
C GLU A 85 4.32 -6.66 -5.60
N LEU A 86 4.04 -5.82 -6.60
CA LEU A 86 2.83 -5.95 -7.43
C LEU A 86 2.84 -7.24 -8.26
N VAL A 87 3.99 -7.59 -8.85
CA VAL A 87 4.15 -8.84 -9.60
C VAL A 87 3.99 -10.04 -8.67
N ASN A 88 4.63 -10.03 -7.50
CA ASN A 88 4.50 -11.07 -6.48
C ASN A 88 3.04 -11.28 -6.08
N GLN A 89 2.30 -10.20 -5.80
CA GLN A 89 0.88 -10.29 -5.47
C GLN A 89 0.10 -10.96 -6.61
N LYS A 90 0.36 -10.59 -7.86
CA LYS A 90 -0.33 -11.14 -9.04
C LYS A 90 0.00 -12.62 -9.25
N VAL A 91 1.25 -13.01 -9.06
CA VAL A 91 1.71 -14.39 -9.15
C VAL A 91 1.05 -15.24 -8.06
N MET A 92 1.01 -14.77 -6.81
CA MET A 92 0.32 -15.47 -5.72
C MET A 92 -1.20 -15.56 -5.97
N GLU A 93 -1.85 -14.50 -6.45
CA GLU A 93 -3.27 -14.57 -6.84
C GLU A 93 -3.53 -15.64 -7.92
N ALA A 94 -2.64 -15.78 -8.90
CA ALA A 94 -2.72 -16.81 -9.93
C ALA A 94 -2.49 -18.22 -9.35
N ALA A 95 -1.46 -18.37 -8.51
CA ALA A 95 -1.15 -19.62 -7.82
C ALA A 95 -2.31 -20.10 -6.93
N ALA A 96 -2.97 -19.18 -6.22
CA ALA A 96 -4.14 -19.52 -5.43
C ALA A 96 -5.28 -20.07 -6.30
N GLY A 97 -5.49 -19.48 -7.48
CA GLY A 97 -6.48 -19.96 -8.45
C GLY A 97 -6.17 -21.37 -8.98
N GLU A 98 -4.93 -21.59 -9.41
CA GLU A 98 -4.49 -22.87 -10.00
C GLU A 98 -4.49 -24.01 -8.97
N TYR A 99 -3.99 -23.73 -7.76
CA TYR A 99 -3.90 -24.74 -6.69
C TYR A 99 -5.17 -24.84 -5.84
N GLY A 100 -6.21 -24.06 -6.14
CA GLY A 100 -7.47 -24.08 -5.39
C GLY A 100 -7.35 -23.58 -3.93
N ILE A 101 -6.34 -22.77 -3.64
CA ILE A 101 -6.12 -22.18 -2.32
C ILE A 101 -7.14 -21.07 -2.09
N LYS A 102 -7.80 -21.11 -0.93
CA LYS A 102 -8.72 -20.07 -0.48
C LYS A 102 -8.16 -19.40 0.76
N VAL A 103 -8.21 -18.08 0.78
CA VAL A 103 -7.92 -17.25 1.95
C VAL A 103 -9.17 -16.44 2.25
N SER A 104 -9.69 -16.60 3.46
CA SER A 104 -10.86 -15.87 3.96
C SER A 104 -10.45 -14.55 4.62
N GLU A 105 -11.41 -13.64 4.76
CA GLU A 105 -11.18 -12.37 5.46
C GLU A 105 -10.87 -12.59 6.96
N ASP A 106 -11.49 -13.60 7.59
CA ASP A 106 -11.22 -13.94 9.00
C ASP A 106 -9.76 -14.40 9.21
N GLU A 107 -9.17 -15.11 8.25
CA GLU A 107 -7.76 -15.50 8.30
C GLU A 107 -6.83 -14.30 8.16
N ILE A 108 -7.19 -13.34 7.29
CA ILE A 108 -6.43 -12.09 7.13
C ILE A 108 -6.52 -11.26 8.40
N ASP A 109 -7.70 -11.15 9.00
CA ASP A 109 -7.91 -10.40 10.25
C ASP A 109 -7.15 -11.03 11.42
N LEU A 110 -7.14 -12.36 11.50
CA LEU A 110 -6.36 -13.10 12.49
C LEU A 110 -4.87 -12.82 12.33
N GLU A 111 -4.33 -12.95 11.11
CA GLU A 111 -2.90 -12.74 10.85
C GLU A 111 -2.48 -11.29 11.14
N ILE A 112 -3.29 -10.30 10.76
CA ILE A 112 -3.06 -8.89 11.11
C ILE A 112 -3.07 -8.69 12.63
N ALA A 113 -3.96 -9.36 13.36
CA ALA A 113 -3.97 -9.29 14.82
C ALA A 113 -2.69 -9.86 15.43
N MET A 114 -2.19 -10.98 14.92
CA MET A 114 -0.93 -11.61 15.38
C MET A 114 0.30 -10.76 15.07
N LEU A 115 0.37 -10.17 13.87
CA LEU A 115 1.45 -9.26 13.47
C LEU A 115 1.56 -8.03 14.39
N ARG A 116 0.42 -7.50 14.84
CA ARG A 116 0.40 -6.34 15.77
C ARG A 116 1.05 -6.65 17.11
N THR A 117 0.91 -7.88 17.61
CA THR A 117 1.47 -8.33 18.89
C THR A 117 2.98 -8.54 18.86
N GLY A 118 3.53 -8.98 17.72
CA GLY A 118 4.97 -9.23 17.58
C GLY A 118 5.84 -7.97 17.54
N GLY A 119 5.26 -6.77 17.40
CA GLY A 119 5.99 -5.52 17.21
C GLY A 119 6.72 -5.43 15.85
N GLU A 120 6.87 -6.56 15.16
CA GLU A 120 7.42 -6.68 13.82
C GLU A 120 6.33 -6.55 12.76
N GLY A 121 6.62 -5.83 11.67
CA GLY A 121 6.01 -6.15 10.38
C GLY A 121 4.93 -5.22 9.84
N THR A 122 4.35 -4.31 10.62
CA THR A 122 3.55 -3.23 10.01
C THR A 122 4.43 -2.01 9.85
N GLY A 123 5.19 -1.95 8.75
CA GLY A 123 5.86 -0.72 8.31
C GLY A 123 4.83 0.40 8.04
N GLU A 124 5.05 1.27 7.06
CA GLU A 124 4.08 2.32 6.70
C GLU A 124 2.70 1.78 6.26
N LEU A 125 2.60 0.51 5.89
CA LEU A 125 1.39 -0.08 5.34
C LEU A 125 0.26 -0.17 6.37
N THR A 126 -0.92 0.27 5.95
CA THR A 126 -2.19 0.24 6.70
C THR A 126 -3.31 -0.15 5.75
N GLY A 127 -4.47 -0.55 6.29
CA GLY A 127 -5.68 -0.79 5.51
C GLY A 127 -5.48 -1.80 4.37
N GLU A 128 -6.00 -1.48 3.19
CA GLU A 128 -6.01 -2.35 2.01
C GLU A 128 -4.63 -2.85 1.57
N PRO A 129 -3.58 -2.00 1.46
CA PRO A 129 -2.22 -2.48 1.16
C PRO A 129 -1.73 -3.58 2.10
N LEU A 130 -1.91 -3.42 3.42
CA LEU A 130 -1.51 -4.43 4.41
C LEU A 130 -2.30 -5.73 4.21
N ARG A 131 -3.62 -5.65 4.01
CA ARG A 131 -4.47 -6.82 3.77
C ARG A 131 -4.03 -7.62 2.54
N LYS A 132 -3.64 -6.92 1.46
CA LYS A 132 -3.15 -7.55 0.23
C LYS A 132 -1.82 -8.26 0.44
N GLN A 133 -0.89 -7.64 1.17
CA GLN A 133 0.38 -8.27 1.52
C GLN A 133 0.17 -9.52 2.37
N VAL A 134 -0.62 -9.42 3.44
CA VAL A 134 -0.96 -10.55 4.32
C VAL A 134 -1.62 -11.67 3.52
N LYS A 135 -2.56 -11.34 2.63
CA LYS A 135 -3.19 -12.33 1.75
C LYS A 135 -2.17 -13.03 0.84
N SER A 136 -1.24 -12.28 0.24
CA SER A 136 -0.19 -12.83 -0.61
C SER A 136 0.71 -13.80 0.17
N GLN A 137 1.09 -13.43 1.39
CA GLN A 137 1.87 -14.29 2.28
C GLN A 137 1.10 -15.55 2.70
N LEU A 138 -0.17 -15.42 3.09
CA LEU A 138 -1.02 -16.56 3.44
C LEU A 138 -1.18 -17.54 2.28
N ILE A 139 -1.29 -17.04 1.04
CA ILE A 139 -1.32 -17.90 -0.15
C ILE A 139 -0.01 -18.68 -0.26
N LEU A 140 1.13 -17.99 -0.21
CA LEU A 140 2.44 -18.62 -0.29
C LEU A 140 2.59 -19.72 0.77
N GLU A 141 2.33 -19.41 2.03
CA GLU A 141 2.42 -20.36 3.14
C GLU A 141 1.54 -21.59 2.91
N LYS A 142 0.29 -21.40 2.48
CA LYS A 142 -0.60 -22.52 2.16
C LYS A 142 -0.14 -23.35 0.98
N VAL A 143 0.46 -22.74 -0.05
CA VAL A 143 1.02 -23.46 -1.19
C VAL A 143 2.20 -24.33 -0.77
N LEU A 144 3.07 -23.80 0.09
CA LEU A 144 4.27 -24.50 0.56
C LEU A 144 3.94 -25.65 1.52
N THR A 145 2.88 -25.49 2.32
CA THR A 145 2.51 -26.44 3.37
C THR A 145 1.44 -27.46 2.98
N LYS A 146 0.87 -27.36 1.76
CA LYS A 146 -0.27 -28.19 1.33
C LYS A 146 -0.06 -29.71 1.45
N ASP A 147 1.19 -30.17 1.33
CA ASP A 147 1.55 -31.59 1.35
C ASP A 147 2.14 -32.03 2.71
N ILE A 148 2.23 -31.12 3.67
CA ILE A 148 2.73 -31.39 5.02
C ILE A 148 1.56 -31.73 5.93
N ILE A 149 1.64 -32.88 6.59
CA ILE A 149 0.62 -33.35 7.53
C ILE A 149 1.12 -33.06 8.94
N ILE A 150 0.31 -32.33 9.71
CA ILE A 150 0.53 -32.05 11.13
C ILE A 150 -0.60 -32.72 11.91
N GLU A 151 -0.24 -33.54 12.88
CA GLU A 151 -1.18 -34.26 13.75
C GLU A 151 -1.94 -33.29 14.65
N ASP A 152 -3.24 -33.56 14.89
CA ASP A 152 -4.08 -32.67 15.70
C ASP A 152 -3.57 -32.53 17.14
N GLU A 153 -2.96 -33.59 17.71
CA GLU A 153 -2.34 -33.57 19.04
C GLU A 153 -1.22 -32.52 19.13
N ALA A 154 -0.36 -32.41 18.11
CA ALA A 154 0.70 -31.41 18.09
C ALA A 154 0.15 -29.97 18.01
N VAL A 155 -1.00 -29.77 17.35
CA VAL A 155 -1.67 -28.47 17.26
C VAL A 155 -2.30 -28.09 18.61
N GLU A 156 -2.90 -29.06 19.31
CA GLU A 156 -3.46 -28.87 20.66
C GLU A 156 -2.35 -28.56 21.66
N ASP A 157 -1.29 -29.35 21.70
CA ASP A 157 -0.14 -29.16 22.58
C ASP A 157 0.48 -27.76 22.37
N TYR A 158 0.68 -27.35 21.12
CA TYR A 158 1.23 -26.03 20.82
C TYR A 158 0.34 -24.90 21.37
N TYR A 159 -0.98 -25.00 21.23
CA TYR A 159 -1.90 -23.99 21.75
C TYR A 159 -1.84 -23.92 23.29
N GLU A 160 -1.83 -25.06 23.97
CA GLU A 160 -1.78 -25.12 25.43
C GLU A 160 -0.46 -24.58 25.98
N GLU A 161 0.66 -24.89 25.34
CA GLU A 161 1.98 -24.39 25.73
C GLU A 161 2.17 -22.89 25.44
N ASN A 162 1.44 -22.34 24.46
CA ASN A 162 1.60 -20.97 23.96
C ASN A 162 0.33 -20.13 24.09
N GLU A 163 -0.57 -20.43 25.02
CA GLU A 163 -1.88 -19.77 25.16
C GLU A 163 -1.75 -18.23 25.23
N SER A 164 -0.68 -17.74 25.85
CA SER A 164 -0.40 -16.30 25.97
C SER A 164 -0.18 -15.59 24.62
N LEU A 165 0.26 -16.29 23.57
CA LEU A 165 0.41 -15.72 22.23
C LEU A 165 -0.95 -15.37 21.59
N TYR A 166 -2.02 -16.06 22.02
CA TYR A 166 -3.37 -15.89 21.49
C TYR A 166 -4.23 -14.92 22.31
N ASP A 167 -3.69 -14.36 23.39
CA ASP A 167 -4.26 -13.26 24.16
C ASP A 167 -3.75 -11.92 23.62
N VAL A 168 -4.27 -11.53 22.46
CA VAL A 168 -3.86 -10.30 21.77
C VAL A 168 -4.36 -9.09 22.57
N LYS A 169 -3.43 -8.28 23.08
CA LYS A 169 -3.76 -7.09 23.86
C LYS A 169 -4.21 -5.92 22.96
N PRO A 170 -4.98 -4.96 23.50
CA PRO A 170 -5.24 -3.73 22.79
C PRO A 170 -3.93 -3.08 22.35
N SER A 171 -3.89 -2.62 21.10
CA SER A 171 -2.70 -2.05 20.52
C SER A 171 -3.02 -0.79 19.72
N TYR A 172 -2.12 0.17 19.80
CA TYR A 172 -2.29 1.51 19.25
C TYR A 172 -1.12 1.83 18.35
N ARG A 173 -1.38 2.00 17.06
CA ARG A 173 -0.34 2.40 16.12
C ARG A 173 0.04 3.85 16.40
N THR A 174 1.24 4.04 16.92
CA THR A 174 1.68 5.29 17.52
C THR A 174 2.85 5.89 16.77
N ALA A 175 2.81 7.20 16.56
CA ALA A 175 3.97 8.00 16.21
C ALA A 175 4.30 8.95 17.36
N ALA A 176 5.59 9.22 17.58
CA ALA A 176 6.09 10.07 18.63
C ALA A 176 7.09 11.11 18.11
N ILE A 177 7.01 12.32 18.66
CA ILE A 177 8.05 13.35 18.55
C ILE A 177 8.66 13.49 19.93
N ILE A 178 9.90 13.04 20.10
CA ILE A 178 10.63 13.12 21.37
C ILE A 178 11.42 14.43 21.38
N LEU A 179 11.27 15.23 22.43
CA LEU A 179 11.81 16.58 22.55
C LEU A 179 12.57 16.73 23.87
N PRO A 180 13.58 17.61 23.92
CA PRO A 180 14.45 17.71 25.09
C PRO A 180 13.73 18.22 26.34
N ASP A 181 12.71 19.05 26.19
CA ASP A 181 12.00 19.67 27.30
C ASP A 181 10.57 20.12 26.93
N GLN A 182 9.84 20.57 27.96
CA GLN A 182 8.46 21.04 27.85
C GLN A 182 8.30 22.25 26.92
N SER A 183 9.27 23.16 26.89
CA SER A 183 9.21 24.38 26.07
C SER A 183 9.29 24.03 24.58
N GLU A 184 10.21 23.12 24.21
CA GLU A 184 10.28 22.63 22.83
C GLU A 184 9.04 21.84 22.42
N ALA A 185 8.46 21.06 23.35
CA ALA A 185 7.20 20.35 23.13
C ALA A 185 6.00 21.28 22.91
N GLU A 186 5.89 22.36 23.66
CA GLU A 186 4.82 23.35 23.48
C GLU A 186 4.93 24.08 22.14
N LYS A 187 6.16 24.41 21.69
CA LYS A 187 6.38 24.99 20.36
C LYS A 187 5.98 24.02 19.24
N ALA A 188 6.40 22.76 19.35
CA ALA A 188 6.06 21.73 18.39
C ALA A 188 4.54 21.50 18.34
N LEU A 189 3.87 21.45 19.49
CA LEU A 189 2.42 21.33 19.57
C LEU A 189 1.71 22.51 18.88
N GLY A 190 2.16 23.74 19.12
CA GLY A 190 1.61 24.93 18.45
C GLY A 190 1.78 24.87 16.92
N GLU A 191 2.85 24.28 16.40
CA GLU A 191 3.02 24.08 14.95
C GLU A 191 2.07 23.02 14.40
N LEU A 192 1.83 21.93 15.14
CA LEU A 192 0.84 20.92 14.77
C LEU A 192 -0.58 21.52 14.74
N GLU A 193 -0.94 22.35 15.73
CA GLU A 193 -2.23 23.05 15.78
C GLU A 193 -2.41 24.04 14.61
N ASN A 194 -1.30 24.60 14.10
CA ASN A 194 -1.29 25.46 12.91
C ASN A 194 -1.29 24.67 11.58
N GLY A 195 -1.37 23.34 11.63
CA GLY A 195 -1.51 22.49 10.45
C GLY A 195 -0.21 21.90 9.89
N SER A 196 0.91 22.00 10.61
CA SER A 196 2.14 21.31 10.23
C SER A 196 1.95 19.78 10.25
N SER A 197 2.62 19.08 9.33
CA SER A 197 2.61 17.61 9.31
C SER A 197 3.39 17.05 10.51
N PHE A 198 2.78 16.09 11.21
CA PHE A 198 3.42 15.38 12.32
C PHE A 198 4.71 14.67 11.89
N GLU A 199 4.70 14.02 10.72
CA GLU A 199 5.85 13.31 10.16
C GLU A 199 7.01 14.26 9.84
N ALA A 200 6.71 15.42 9.24
CA ALA A 200 7.72 16.42 8.93
C ALA A 200 8.35 16.98 10.22
N LEU A 201 7.51 17.28 11.21
CA LEU A 201 7.96 17.79 12.50
C LEU A 201 8.77 16.76 13.28
N ALA A 202 8.41 15.47 13.19
CA ALA A 202 9.18 14.37 13.77
C ALA A 202 10.59 14.30 13.15
N ARG A 203 10.71 14.39 11.82
CA ARG A 203 12.00 14.40 11.12
C ARG A 203 12.87 15.59 11.49
N GLU A 204 12.25 16.75 11.62
CA GLU A 204 12.97 18.00 11.90
C GLU A 204 13.41 18.10 13.36
N ARG A 205 12.49 17.84 14.30
CA ARG A 205 12.66 18.20 15.71
C ARG A 205 12.88 17.05 16.67
N SER A 206 12.51 15.82 16.30
CA SER A 206 12.67 14.70 17.22
C SER A 206 14.14 14.47 17.54
N ILE A 207 14.45 14.39 18.83
CA ILE A 207 15.79 13.97 19.30
C ILE A 207 15.99 12.46 19.16
N ASP A 208 14.90 11.69 19.11
CA ASP A 208 14.97 10.29 18.70
C ASP A 208 15.14 10.22 17.18
N ARG A 209 16.38 9.98 16.75
CA ARG A 209 16.73 9.90 15.33
C ARG A 209 16.26 8.60 14.67
N ALA A 210 16.09 7.53 15.45
CA ALA A 210 15.66 6.25 14.91
C ALA A 210 14.23 6.36 14.38
N SER A 211 13.27 6.70 15.25
CA SER A 211 11.88 6.90 14.83
C SER A 211 11.71 8.21 14.05
N GLY A 212 12.41 9.29 14.42
CA GLY A 212 12.25 10.60 13.81
C GLY A 212 12.48 10.61 12.30
N SER A 213 13.50 9.89 11.82
CA SER A 213 13.77 9.75 10.37
C SER A 213 12.60 9.09 9.60
N LEU A 214 11.88 8.20 10.28
CA LEU A 214 10.69 7.48 9.81
C LEU A 214 9.39 8.19 10.20
N GLY A 215 9.41 9.51 10.42
CA GLY A 215 8.20 10.25 10.75
C GLY A 215 7.71 10.09 12.19
N GLY A 216 8.57 9.60 13.08
CA GLY A 216 8.25 9.32 14.48
C GLY A 216 7.56 7.99 14.69
N ILE A 217 7.44 7.11 13.69
CA ILE A 217 6.68 5.86 13.79
C ILE A 217 7.33 4.93 14.84
N LEU A 218 6.57 4.60 15.89
CA LEU A 218 6.93 3.58 16.89
C LEU A 218 6.33 2.20 16.57
N GLY A 219 5.38 2.14 15.64
CA GLY A 219 4.62 0.92 15.36
C GLY A 219 3.43 0.75 16.33
N TYR A 220 3.01 -0.50 16.56
CA TYR A 220 1.94 -0.80 17.51
C TYR A 220 2.48 -0.83 18.93
N VAL A 221 1.89 0.00 19.79
CA VAL A 221 2.17 0.07 21.22
C VAL A 221 1.05 -0.61 21.99
N SER A 222 1.40 -1.53 22.88
CA SER A 222 0.48 -2.24 23.77
C SER A 222 1.05 -2.25 25.20
N GLU A 223 0.27 -2.78 26.14
CA GLU A 223 0.75 -2.97 27.53
C GLU A 223 1.95 -3.92 27.64
N SER A 224 2.18 -4.76 26.62
CA SER A 224 3.32 -5.69 26.56
C SER A 224 4.54 -5.11 25.84
N SER A 225 4.52 -3.84 25.41
CA SER A 225 5.66 -3.21 24.74
C SER A 225 6.79 -2.90 25.73
N GLU A 226 7.84 -3.72 25.74
CA GLU A 226 8.97 -3.59 26.69
C GLU A 226 9.90 -2.42 26.38
N ASN A 227 10.03 -2.04 25.10
CA ASN A 227 10.96 -1.00 24.64
C ASN A 227 10.29 0.40 24.52
N VAL A 228 9.14 0.60 25.15
CA VAL A 228 8.38 1.85 25.11
C VAL A 228 8.22 2.40 26.52
N ASP A 229 8.41 3.70 26.70
CA ASP A 229 8.25 4.34 28.01
C ASP A 229 6.82 4.12 28.56
N PRO A 230 6.65 3.69 29.82
CA PRO A 230 5.33 3.46 30.41
C PRO A 230 4.38 4.68 30.35
N ALA A 231 4.92 5.90 30.35
CA ALA A 231 4.14 7.12 30.18
C ALA A 231 3.49 7.21 28.79
N ILE A 232 4.16 6.71 27.75
CA ILE A 232 3.62 6.62 26.39
C ILE A 232 2.51 5.58 26.35
N ILE A 233 2.75 4.37 26.87
CA ILE A 233 1.75 3.28 26.92
C ILE A 233 0.47 3.78 27.60
N LYS A 234 0.62 4.43 28.76
CA LYS A 234 -0.51 4.98 29.52
C LYS A 234 -1.25 6.08 28.75
N ALA A 235 -0.54 6.93 28.01
CA ALA A 235 -1.14 8.03 27.28
C ALA A 235 -1.93 7.55 26.05
N VAL A 236 -1.44 6.53 25.35
CA VAL A 236 -2.13 5.98 24.15
C VAL A 236 -3.26 5.04 24.49
N SER A 237 -3.25 4.46 25.69
CA SER A 237 -4.33 3.57 26.15
C SER A 237 -5.69 4.28 26.10
N GLY A 238 -6.61 3.73 25.30
CA GLY A 238 -7.95 4.27 25.09
C GLY A 238 -8.05 5.40 24.05
N MET A 239 -6.93 5.84 23.45
CA MET A 239 -6.97 6.81 22.35
C MET A 239 -7.59 6.21 21.09
N LYS A 240 -8.22 7.06 20.29
CA LYS A 240 -8.78 6.69 18.99
C LYS A 240 -7.83 7.04 17.85
N ALA A 241 -8.01 6.37 16.72
CA ALA A 241 -7.34 6.74 15.48
C ALA A 241 -7.58 8.22 15.14
N GLY A 242 -6.48 8.93 14.86
CA GLY A 242 -6.45 10.36 14.55
C GLY A 242 -6.17 11.27 15.74
N GLU A 243 -6.24 10.76 16.98
CA GLU A 243 -6.01 11.60 18.17
C GLU A 243 -4.51 11.87 18.40
N THR A 244 -4.23 13.05 18.95
CA THR A 244 -2.89 13.46 19.40
C THR A 244 -2.90 13.70 20.91
N ALA A 245 -1.82 13.34 21.57
CA ALA A 245 -1.64 13.53 23.01
C ALA A 245 -0.28 14.16 23.30
N GLY A 246 -0.16 14.80 24.46
CA GLY A 246 1.06 15.47 24.91
C GLY A 246 0.87 16.97 25.14
N PRO A 247 1.89 17.64 25.70
CA PRO A 247 3.21 17.10 26.06
C PRO A 247 3.20 16.11 27.24
N ILE A 248 3.92 14.97 27.12
CA ILE A 248 4.03 13.93 28.16
C ILE A 248 5.49 13.80 28.60
N ALA A 249 5.75 13.96 29.90
CA ALA A 249 7.08 13.74 30.45
C ALA A 249 7.44 12.25 30.47
N LEU A 250 8.62 11.91 29.98
CA LEU A 250 9.18 10.55 29.97
C LEU A 250 10.12 10.33 31.16
N ALA A 251 10.45 9.07 31.44
CA ALA A 251 11.28 8.69 32.59
C ALA A 251 12.73 9.20 32.48
N ASP A 252 13.22 9.41 31.27
CA ASP A 252 14.57 9.94 30.98
C ASP A 252 14.67 11.48 31.05
N GLY A 253 13.57 12.16 31.37
CA GLY A 253 13.49 13.61 31.47
C GLY A 253 13.16 14.33 30.16
N THR A 254 13.01 13.59 29.06
CA THR A 254 12.52 14.13 27.77
C THR A 254 11.00 14.24 27.75
N VAL A 255 10.45 14.82 26.68
CA VAL A 255 9.01 15.06 26.52
C VAL A 255 8.53 14.54 25.18
N ALA A 256 7.41 13.81 25.17
CA ALA A 256 6.81 13.25 23.97
C ALA A 256 5.52 13.98 23.56
N LEU A 257 5.38 14.21 22.25
CA LEU A 257 4.09 14.40 21.59
C LEU A 257 3.75 13.12 20.85
N LEU A 258 2.53 12.64 20.97
CA LEU A 258 2.07 11.36 20.43
C LEU A 258 0.93 11.57 19.44
N LYS A 259 0.85 10.68 18.46
CA LYS A 259 -0.27 10.57 17.53
C LYS A 259 -0.63 9.11 17.34
N VAL A 260 -1.91 8.77 17.54
CA VAL A 260 -2.43 7.44 17.23
C VAL A 260 -3.04 7.47 15.83
N THR A 261 -2.60 6.59 14.94
CA THR A 261 -3.11 6.50 13.56
C THR A 261 -4.05 5.33 13.34
N ASP A 262 -3.95 4.29 14.17
CA ASP A 262 -4.85 3.14 14.19
C ASP A 262 -4.97 2.60 15.62
N ALA A 263 -6.12 2.03 15.96
CA ALA A 263 -6.39 1.45 17.27
C ALA A 263 -7.13 0.13 17.10
N ALA A 264 -6.58 -0.93 17.70
CA ALA A 264 -7.15 -2.26 17.68
C ALA A 264 -7.54 -2.69 19.10
N GLU A 265 -8.75 -3.22 19.25
CA GLU A 265 -9.19 -3.81 20.52
C GLU A 265 -8.49 -5.14 20.76
N GLY A 266 -8.25 -5.45 22.04
CA GLY A 266 -7.71 -6.74 22.44
C GLY A 266 -8.73 -7.86 22.30
N ARG A 267 -8.26 -9.05 22.01
CA ARG A 267 -9.07 -10.26 21.86
C ARG A 267 -8.29 -11.49 22.26
N LEU A 268 -8.93 -12.35 23.05
CA LEU A 268 -8.49 -13.71 23.27
C LEU A 268 -9.04 -14.61 22.16
N PHE A 269 -8.15 -15.22 21.37
CA PHE A 269 -8.52 -16.21 20.37
C PHE A 269 -8.58 -17.61 20.98
N LYS A 270 -9.71 -18.29 20.75
CA LYS A 270 -9.89 -19.67 21.20
C LYS A 270 -9.20 -20.63 20.24
N PHE A 271 -8.78 -21.80 20.74
CA PHE A 271 -8.19 -22.87 19.94
C PHE A 271 -8.86 -23.09 18.58
N LYS A 272 -10.20 -23.19 18.55
CA LYS A 272 -10.97 -23.42 17.31
C LYS A 272 -10.74 -22.34 16.23
N GLU A 273 -10.42 -21.12 16.63
CA GLU A 273 -10.21 -19.96 15.75
C GLU A 273 -8.79 -19.94 15.19
N VAL A 274 -7.81 -20.45 15.95
CA VAL A 274 -6.38 -20.40 15.60
C VAL A 274 -5.81 -21.72 15.12
N LYS A 275 -6.48 -22.85 15.34
CA LYS A 275 -5.97 -24.19 15.00
C LYS A 275 -5.40 -24.33 13.59
N ASP A 276 -5.99 -23.66 12.60
CA ASP A 276 -5.56 -23.77 11.20
C ASP A 276 -4.36 -22.83 10.92
N GLN A 277 -4.22 -21.75 11.69
CA GLN A 277 -3.03 -20.90 11.70
C GLN A 277 -1.86 -21.63 12.38
N ILE A 278 -2.08 -22.23 13.54
CA ILE A 278 -1.08 -23.04 14.26
C ILE A 278 -0.59 -24.19 13.40
N ARG A 279 -1.52 -24.94 12.78
CA ARG A 279 -1.15 -26.05 11.91
C ARG A 279 -0.25 -25.58 10.76
N ARG A 280 -0.54 -24.41 10.20
CA ARG A 280 0.25 -23.82 9.12
C ARG A 280 1.63 -23.38 9.62
N GLU A 281 1.70 -22.74 10.78
CA GLU A 281 2.95 -22.34 11.43
C GLU A 281 3.87 -23.54 11.68
N LEU A 282 3.36 -24.60 12.32
CA LEU A 282 4.09 -25.85 12.54
C LEU A 282 4.54 -26.52 11.23
N ALA A 283 3.74 -26.42 10.16
CA ALA A 283 4.13 -26.94 8.86
C ALA A 283 5.23 -26.10 8.20
N ILE A 284 5.20 -24.77 8.35
CA ILE A 284 6.26 -23.87 7.86
C ILE A 284 7.58 -24.17 8.57
N GLU A 285 7.57 -24.44 9.88
CA GLU A 285 8.77 -24.76 10.65
C GLU A 285 9.50 -26.02 10.14
N GLN A 286 8.79 -26.93 9.48
CA GLN A 286 9.38 -28.13 8.86
C GLN A 286 10.06 -27.84 7.51
N LEU A 287 9.90 -26.64 6.95
CA LEU A 287 10.49 -26.27 5.66
C LEU A 287 11.97 -25.87 5.83
N PRO A 288 12.89 -26.43 5.03
CA PRO A 288 14.32 -26.18 5.18
C PRO A 288 14.79 -24.83 4.61
N GLN A 289 13.95 -24.10 3.88
CA GLN A 289 14.29 -22.85 3.17
C GLN A 289 13.13 -21.86 3.23
N SER A 290 13.44 -20.57 3.36
CA SER A 290 12.48 -19.47 3.12
C SER A 290 12.23 -19.36 1.62
N VAL A 291 11.14 -19.94 1.14
CA VAL A 291 10.70 -19.77 -0.25
C VAL A 291 9.94 -18.45 -0.37
N THR A 292 10.23 -17.68 -1.40
CA THR A 292 9.58 -16.39 -1.67
C THR A 292 8.67 -16.49 -2.90
N PRO A 293 7.74 -15.54 -3.14
CA PRO A 293 6.86 -15.57 -4.31
C PRO A 293 7.58 -15.65 -5.67
N GLU A 294 8.82 -15.13 -5.73
CA GLU A 294 9.70 -15.13 -6.90
C GLU A 294 9.99 -16.56 -7.42
N ALA A 295 9.99 -17.57 -6.55
CA ALA A 295 10.16 -18.97 -6.94
C ALA A 295 9.06 -19.47 -7.89
N PHE A 296 7.91 -18.79 -7.92
CA PHE A 296 6.75 -19.13 -8.76
C PHE A 296 6.69 -18.29 -10.05
N TRP A 297 7.59 -17.33 -10.25
CA TRP A 297 7.53 -16.44 -11.42
C TRP A 297 7.65 -17.21 -12.74
N GLU A 298 8.55 -18.19 -12.82
CA GLU A 298 8.72 -19.00 -14.03
C GLU A 298 7.47 -19.84 -14.33
N GLU A 299 6.90 -20.48 -13.31
CA GLU A 299 5.71 -21.32 -13.45
C GLU A 299 4.49 -20.52 -13.94
N PHE A 300 4.34 -19.30 -13.44
CA PHE A 300 3.22 -18.42 -13.80
C PHE A 300 3.55 -17.42 -14.91
N GLY A 301 4.70 -17.55 -15.57
CA GLY A 301 5.10 -16.74 -16.71
C GLY A 301 5.20 -15.25 -16.42
N ALA A 302 5.69 -14.88 -15.23
CA ALA A 302 5.88 -13.49 -14.87
C ALA A 302 7.01 -12.85 -15.70
N GLU A 303 6.70 -11.75 -16.36
CA GLU A 303 7.65 -10.92 -17.09
C GLU A 303 7.59 -9.50 -16.54
N TRP A 304 8.75 -8.86 -16.41
CA TRP A 304 8.84 -7.48 -15.93
C TRP A 304 9.96 -6.72 -16.64
N ILE A 305 9.89 -5.38 -16.59
CA ILE A 305 10.73 -4.48 -17.37
C ILE A 305 12.22 -4.49 -16.97
N TYR A 306 12.54 -5.07 -15.82
CA TYR A 306 13.89 -5.06 -15.27
C TYR A 306 14.75 -6.29 -15.61
N GLY A 307 14.24 -7.20 -16.43
CA GLY A 307 14.98 -8.37 -16.91
C GLY A 307 14.59 -9.66 -16.18
N LYS A 308 15.56 -10.56 -15.92
CA LYS A 308 15.32 -11.76 -15.12
C LYS A 308 15.78 -11.52 -13.68
N GLU A 309 15.01 -12.04 -12.72
CA GLU A 309 15.49 -12.25 -11.34
C GLU A 309 16.27 -13.56 -11.21
#